data_AF-A0AAU2U4K4-F1
#
_entry.id   AF-A0AAU2U4K4-F1
#
_cell.length_a   1.000
_cell.length_b   1.000
_cell.length_c   1.000
_cell.angle_alpha   90.00
_cell.angle_beta   90.00
_cell.angle_gamma   90.00
#
_symmetry.space_group_name_H-M   'P 1'
#
loop_
_entity.id
_entity.type
_entity.pdbx_description
1 polymer ?
#
loop_
_entity_poly.entity_id
_entity_poly.type
_entity_poly.pdbx_seq_one_letter_code
_entity_poly.pdbx_strand_id
1 'polypeptide(L)'
;MALAAVLGAAPTALADGPGGGVGCGDYICEVEADDPGQASTGSSADGQAGSEPQGSSGSGTSSNPWTCVYELLSPQPPAASLDWEGHTPGDGAVYKQTCHYLDSLNTIVRNQWLADPPPAAAAVDPAVLAQRAVDSMKLAGPDIASPRPTGKYLIGMPMWMWVDQSPTTYGPNTASASAGGVSVTATAKVSKIVWTMGDGAVVTCAGPGTPYTAAAGKSDSPTCGHTYSRTSADQAGRRYQVTATSTWTIDWQVSAGGGGQAGQLTETRQTQILVPLVELQVLN
;
A
#
# COMPACT_ATOMS: atom_id res chain seq x y z
N MET A 1 51.97 25.61 81.34
CA MET A 1 51.41 24.39 80.72
C MET A 1 50.88 24.82 79.37
N ALA A 2 51.73 24.75 78.35
CA ALA A 2 51.50 25.27 77.01
C ALA A 2 51.07 24.11 76.12
N LEU A 3 50.01 24.30 75.33
CA LEU A 3 49.66 23.41 74.24
C LEU A 3 49.60 24.24 72.96
N ALA A 4 50.55 23.98 72.07
CA ALA A 4 50.70 24.58 70.76
C ALA A 4 49.71 23.92 69.78
N ALA A 5 49.05 24.74 68.96
CA ALA A 5 48.37 24.27 67.75
C ALA A 5 48.98 24.99 66.56
N VAL A 6 49.66 24.20 65.73
CA VAL A 6 50.41 24.59 64.53
C VAL A 6 49.43 24.99 63.43
N LEU A 7 49.59 26.20 62.86
CA LEU A 7 48.98 26.55 61.58
C LEU A 7 49.70 25.78 60.46
N GLY A 8 49.08 24.72 59.96
CA GLY A 8 49.48 24.04 58.74
C GLY A 8 48.96 24.78 57.51
N ALA A 9 49.86 25.19 56.62
CA ALA A 9 49.52 25.68 55.29
C ALA A 9 48.80 24.58 54.49
N ALA A 10 47.69 24.91 53.85
CA ALA A 10 47.06 24.04 52.87
C ALA A 10 48.00 23.91 51.65
N PRO A 11 48.28 22.70 51.14
CA PRO A 11 48.91 22.57 49.85
C PRO A 11 47.96 23.13 48.78
N THR A 12 48.50 23.93 47.86
CA THR A 12 47.87 24.19 46.57
C THR A 12 47.72 22.86 45.85
N ALA A 13 46.48 22.35 45.77
CA ALA A 13 46.19 21.23 44.89
C ALA A 13 46.16 21.76 43.45
N LEU A 14 47.27 21.55 42.73
CA LEU A 14 47.30 21.57 41.26
C LEU A 14 46.68 20.25 40.80
N ALA A 15 45.50 20.33 40.20
CA ALA A 15 44.88 19.19 39.52
C ALA A 15 45.22 19.27 38.02
N ASP A 16 46.47 18.95 37.66
CA ASP A 16 46.81 18.55 36.28
C ASP A 16 46.60 17.04 36.18
N GLY A 17 45.35 16.63 35.94
CA GLY A 17 44.99 15.27 35.57
C GLY A 17 44.80 15.15 34.06
N PRO A 18 45.16 14.04 33.40
CA PRO A 18 45.01 13.86 31.95
C PRO A 18 43.57 13.47 31.54
N GLY A 19 42.54 13.95 32.25
CA GLY A 19 41.17 13.50 32.09
C GLY A 19 40.24 14.65 31.73
N GLY A 20 39.92 14.75 30.43
CA GLY A 20 39.00 15.74 29.88
C GLY A 20 39.20 15.83 28.38
N GLY A 21 38.32 15.19 27.62
CA GLY A 21 38.34 15.20 26.17
C GLY A 21 37.30 16.17 25.63
N VAL A 22 37.70 17.01 24.68
CA VAL A 22 36.76 17.78 23.85
C VAL A 22 36.76 17.15 22.46
N GLY A 23 35.66 16.47 22.13
CA GLY A 23 35.42 15.91 20.81
C GLY A 23 34.44 16.81 20.06
N CYS A 24 34.94 17.56 19.07
CA CYS A 24 34.08 18.36 18.21
C CYS A 24 33.87 17.67 16.86
N GLY A 25 32.60 17.50 16.48
CA GLY A 25 32.18 17.27 15.10
C GLY A 25 31.72 18.58 14.44
N ASP A 26 31.29 18.51 13.18
CA ASP A 26 31.03 19.70 12.34
C ASP A 26 29.97 20.69 12.88
N TYR A 27 29.09 20.27 13.80
CA TYR A 27 28.08 21.16 14.39
C TYR A 27 27.85 21.02 15.90
N ILE A 28 28.50 20.08 16.60
CA ILE A 28 28.38 19.91 18.06
C ILE A 28 29.74 19.56 18.65
N CYS A 29 30.08 20.18 19.78
CA CYS A 29 31.21 19.82 20.62
C CYS A 29 30.71 19.12 21.87
N GLU A 30 31.14 17.88 22.06
CA GLU A 30 30.90 17.11 23.27
C GLU A 30 32.10 17.27 24.19
N VAL A 31 31.82 17.62 25.45
CA VAL A 31 32.83 17.84 26.48
C VAL A 31 32.61 16.79 27.55
N GLU A 32 33.54 15.85 27.67
CA GLU A 32 33.57 14.87 28.75
C GLU A 32 34.41 15.41 29.90
N ALA A 33 33.81 15.45 31.09
CA ALA A 33 34.50 15.73 32.35
C ALA A 33 34.42 14.46 33.22
N ASP A 34 35.57 13.83 33.46
CA ASP A 34 35.68 12.71 34.39
C ASP A 34 35.77 13.22 35.83
N ASP A 35 34.91 12.71 36.71
CA ASP A 35 34.96 12.92 38.15
C ASP A 35 36.11 12.05 38.72
N PRO A 36 37.09 12.59 39.47
CA PRO A 36 38.26 11.85 39.92
C PRO A 36 37.89 10.80 40.98
N GLY A 37 37.38 9.67 40.51
CA GLY A 37 36.76 8.68 41.39
C GLY A 37 36.60 7.30 40.81
N GLN A 38 37.34 6.89 39.76
CA GLN A 38 37.41 5.47 39.41
C GLN A 38 38.71 5.10 38.68
N ALA A 39 39.37 4.07 39.21
CA ALA A 39 40.68 3.61 38.77
C ALA A 39 40.64 2.94 37.40
N SER A 40 41.64 3.27 36.59
CA SER A 40 41.94 2.68 35.29
C SER A 40 42.39 1.22 35.41
N THR A 41 42.06 0.42 34.39
CA THR A 41 42.90 -0.70 33.98
C THR A 41 43.32 -0.45 32.54
N GLY A 42 44.55 0.00 32.37
CA GLY A 42 45.15 0.23 31.06
C GLY A 42 45.73 -1.05 30.45
N SER A 43 45.85 -1.06 29.12
CA SER A 43 47.02 -1.57 28.40
C SER A 43 46.97 -1.11 26.94
N SER A 44 47.93 -0.24 26.63
CA SER A 44 48.76 -0.06 25.43
C SER A 44 48.20 -0.19 24.00
N ALA A 45 48.38 0.92 23.30
CA ALA A 45 48.63 1.17 21.87
C ALA A 45 48.94 -0.03 20.95
N ASP A 46 48.36 0.02 19.74
CA ASP A 46 49.11 0.12 18.49
C ASP A 46 48.22 0.67 17.36
N GLY A 47 48.84 1.41 16.44
CA GLY A 47 48.17 2.27 15.46
C GLY A 47 47.71 1.62 14.16
N GLN A 48 46.78 2.33 13.54
CA GLN A 48 46.56 2.50 12.09
C GLN A 48 46.08 1.31 11.24
N ALA A 49 44.88 1.48 10.67
CA ALA A 49 44.59 1.65 9.24
C ALA A 49 43.23 1.03 8.90
N GLY A 50 42.51 1.70 8.00
CA GLY A 50 41.09 1.49 7.74
C GLY A 50 40.73 0.10 7.23
N SER A 51 39.49 -0.28 7.50
CA SER A 51 38.83 -1.42 6.86
C SER A 51 37.34 -1.11 6.70
N GLU A 52 36.88 -1.29 5.47
CA GLU A 52 35.50 -1.30 4.98
C GLU A 52 34.52 -2.00 5.95
N PRO A 53 33.22 -1.66 5.94
CA PRO A 53 32.25 -2.52 6.59
C PRO A 53 31.96 -3.73 5.69
N GLN A 54 32.68 -4.82 5.94
CA GLN A 54 32.26 -6.16 5.57
C GLN A 54 30.92 -6.48 6.22
N GLY A 55 30.00 -7.01 5.42
CA GLY A 55 28.72 -7.53 5.88
C GLY A 55 28.90 -8.61 6.93
N SER A 56 28.28 -8.41 8.10
CA SER A 56 28.18 -9.42 9.14
C SER A 56 26.72 -9.83 9.31
N SER A 57 26.45 -11.09 8.99
CA SER A 57 25.28 -11.82 9.44
C SER A 57 25.54 -12.24 10.89
N GLY A 58 24.94 -11.50 11.83
CA GLY A 58 24.98 -11.82 13.25
C GLY A 58 23.72 -11.28 13.93
N SER A 59 22.90 -12.18 14.46
CA SER A 59 21.68 -11.83 15.18
C SER A 59 22.02 -11.11 16.49
N GLY A 60 21.90 -9.79 16.48
CA GLY A 60 21.84 -8.94 17.66
C GLY A 60 20.91 -7.78 17.31
N THR A 61 19.73 -7.73 17.93
CA THR A 61 18.71 -6.70 17.68
C THR A 61 19.18 -5.36 18.22
N SER A 62 19.93 -4.59 17.42
CA SER A 62 19.85 -3.14 17.40
C SER A 62 19.05 -2.75 16.17
N SER A 63 17.72 -2.81 16.27
CA SER A 63 16.87 -2.27 15.21
C SER A 63 17.10 -0.75 15.19
N ASN A 64 17.88 -0.25 14.23
CA ASN A 64 17.95 1.18 13.98
C ASN A 64 16.51 1.68 13.78
N PRO A 65 15.98 2.57 14.65
CA PRO A 65 14.58 3.00 14.59
C PRO A 65 14.30 3.95 13.42
N TRP A 66 15.33 4.32 12.65
CA TRP A 66 15.25 5.21 11.51
C TRP A 66 15.05 4.44 10.20
N THR A 67 13.99 4.76 9.46
CA THR A 67 13.80 4.34 8.06
C THR A 67 14.15 5.51 7.15
N CYS A 68 15.19 5.37 6.34
CA CYS A 68 15.66 6.43 5.44
C CYS A 68 15.35 6.09 3.98
N VAL A 69 14.86 7.09 3.24
CA VAL A 69 14.72 7.09 1.79
C VAL A 69 15.66 8.11 1.18
N TYR A 70 16.22 7.79 0.01
CA TYR A 70 17.17 8.62 -0.71
C TYR A 70 16.61 8.93 -2.09
N GLU A 71 16.54 10.21 -2.44
CA GLU A 71 16.09 10.69 -3.74
C GLU A 71 17.26 11.41 -4.43
N LEU A 72 17.56 11.06 -5.69
CA LEU A 72 18.64 11.71 -6.43
C LEU A 72 18.29 13.20 -6.63
N LEU A 73 19.19 14.11 -6.21
CA LEU A 73 18.95 15.53 -6.36
C LEU A 73 19.04 15.92 -7.85
N SER A 74 18.00 16.55 -8.40
CA SER A 74 17.96 16.98 -9.80
C SER A 74 17.42 18.41 -9.92
N PRO A 75 18.23 19.39 -10.38
CA PRO A 75 19.62 19.25 -10.83
C PRO A 75 20.58 18.97 -9.65
N GLN A 76 21.72 18.35 -9.94
CA GLN A 76 22.80 18.21 -8.96
C GLN A 76 23.30 19.59 -8.51
N PRO A 77 23.72 19.73 -7.24
CA PRO A 77 24.17 21.00 -6.72
C PRO A 77 25.47 21.46 -7.43
N PRO A 78 25.76 22.78 -7.45
CA PRO A 78 27.00 23.28 -8.03
C PRO A 78 28.25 22.61 -7.44
N ALA A 79 29.32 22.49 -8.22
CA ALA A 79 30.55 21.78 -7.83
C ALA A 79 31.21 22.30 -6.53
N ALA A 80 30.97 23.57 -6.19
CA ALA A 80 31.50 24.19 -4.97
C ALA A 80 30.56 24.04 -3.74
N SER A 81 29.45 23.30 -3.87
CA SER A 81 28.53 23.10 -2.74
C SER A 81 29.17 22.25 -1.64
N LEU A 82 28.83 22.57 -0.39
CA LEU A 82 29.18 21.74 0.76
C LEU A 82 28.47 20.38 0.74
N ASP A 83 27.37 20.24 -0.02
CA ASP A 83 26.63 18.98 -0.17
C ASP A 83 27.47 17.86 -0.80
N TRP A 84 28.61 18.20 -1.41
CA TRP A 84 29.55 17.24 -1.96
C TRP A 84 30.45 16.59 -0.90
N GLU A 85 30.44 17.06 0.36
CA GLU A 85 31.23 16.49 1.46
C GLU A 85 32.73 16.35 1.13
N GLY A 86 33.26 17.28 0.32
CA GLY A 86 34.66 17.27 -0.14
C GLY A 86 34.93 16.42 -1.39
N HIS A 87 33.92 15.76 -1.94
CA HIS A 87 34.03 14.97 -3.17
C HIS A 87 33.84 15.81 -4.44
N THR A 88 34.37 15.32 -5.55
CA THR A 88 34.25 15.95 -6.87
C THR A 88 32.99 15.50 -7.60
N PRO A 89 32.28 16.40 -8.31
CA PRO A 89 31.19 16.00 -9.19
C PRO A 89 31.65 14.99 -10.24
N GLY A 90 31.00 13.83 -10.29
CA GLY A 90 31.33 12.72 -11.19
C GLY A 90 31.81 11.46 -10.47
N ASP A 91 32.34 11.57 -9.24
CA ASP A 91 32.76 10.41 -8.43
C ASP A 91 31.62 9.81 -7.60
N GLY A 92 30.40 10.33 -7.80
CA GLY A 92 29.19 9.99 -7.07
C GLY A 92 28.10 11.02 -7.36
N ALA A 93 27.05 11.03 -6.55
CA ALA A 93 25.98 12.02 -6.65
C ALA A 93 25.45 12.43 -5.27
N VAL A 94 24.88 13.63 -5.21
CA VAL A 94 24.17 14.13 -4.02
C VAL A 94 22.73 13.66 -4.06
N TYR A 95 22.26 13.10 -2.94
CA TYR A 95 20.90 12.63 -2.72
C TYR A 95 20.25 13.41 -1.59
N LYS A 96 18.95 13.67 -1.70
CA LYS A 96 18.13 14.09 -0.57
C LYS A 96 17.79 12.86 0.27
N GLN A 97 18.41 12.73 1.44
CA GLN A 97 18.08 11.73 2.43
C GLN A 97 16.95 12.24 3.32
N THR A 98 15.89 11.47 3.44
CA THR A 98 14.78 11.70 4.38
C THR A 98 14.65 10.49 5.30
N CYS A 99 14.92 10.66 6.60
CA CYS A 99 14.84 9.62 7.61
C CYS A 99 13.65 9.86 8.53
N HIS A 100 12.82 8.84 8.73
CA HIS A 100 11.70 8.84 9.66
C HIS A 100 12.01 7.98 10.88
N TYR A 101 11.72 8.48 12.08
CA TYR A 101 11.83 7.70 13.31
C TYR A 101 10.53 6.91 13.53
N LEU A 102 10.57 5.59 13.31
CA LEU A 102 9.40 4.70 13.40
C LEU A 102 8.19 5.30 12.64
N ASP A 103 6.99 5.27 13.25
CA ASP A 103 5.75 5.86 12.72
C ASP A 103 5.50 7.31 13.22
N SER A 104 6.55 8.01 13.67
CA SER A 104 6.41 9.38 14.20
C SER A 104 6.55 10.45 13.12
N LEU A 105 6.13 11.68 13.44
CA LEU A 105 6.32 12.86 12.59
C LEU A 105 7.78 13.36 12.59
N ASN A 106 8.66 12.80 13.43
CA ASN A 106 10.05 13.20 13.51
C ASN A 106 10.78 12.76 12.24
N THR A 107 11.11 13.75 11.42
CA THR A 107 11.74 13.55 10.11
C THR A 107 13.03 14.35 10.04
N ILE A 108 14.12 13.70 9.66
CA ILE A 108 15.39 14.34 9.35
C ILE A 108 15.53 14.39 7.83
N VAL A 109 15.72 15.58 7.28
CA VAL A 109 15.98 15.78 5.85
C VAL A 109 17.35 16.41 5.70
N ARG A 110 18.23 15.78 4.92
CA ARG A 110 19.55 16.32 4.59
C ARG A 110 19.94 15.97 3.17
N ASN A 111 20.84 16.74 2.59
CA ASN A 111 21.57 16.31 1.42
C ASN A 111 22.74 15.43 1.88
N GLN A 112 22.98 14.34 1.16
CA GLN A 112 24.05 13.40 1.43
C GLN A 112 24.73 13.05 0.12
N TRP A 113 26.06 13.15 0.08
CA TRP A 113 26.82 12.59 -1.03
C TRP A 113 26.94 11.06 -0.88
N LEU A 114 26.74 10.32 -1.97
CA LEU A 114 26.96 8.88 -2.04
C LEU A 114 27.81 8.54 -3.27
N ALA A 115 28.88 7.76 -3.04
CA ALA A 115 29.77 7.26 -4.09
C ALA A 115 29.02 6.35 -5.07
N ASP A 116 28.34 5.35 -4.51
CA ASP A 116 27.45 4.45 -5.23
C ASP A 116 25.99 4.82 -4.97
N PRO A 117 25.09 4.63 -5.95
CA PRO A 117 23.66 4.78 -5.69
C PRO A 117 23.26 3.85 -4.54
N PRO A 118 22.45 4.33 -3.58
CA PRO A 118 22.00 3.50 -2.48
C PRO A 118 21.27 2.28 -3.05
N PRO A 119 21.32 1.11 -2.37
CA PRO A 119 20.60 -0.07 -2.81
C PRO A 119 19.17 0.37 -3.08
N ALA A 120 18.71 0.21 -4.32
CA ALA A 120 17.35 0.55 -4.67
C ALA A 120 16.46 -0.14 -3.64
N ALA A 121 15.74 0.65 -2.82
CA ALA A 121 14.73 0.10 -1.93
C ALA A 121 13.90 -0.84 -2.81
N ALA A 122 13.90 -2.14 -2.49
CA ALA A 122 13.49 -3.20 -3.40
C ALA A 122 12.30 -2.71 -4.21
N ALA A 123 12.54 -2.43 -5.50
CA ALA A 123 11.61 -1.62 -6.29
C ALA A 123 10.27 -2.36 -6.30
N VAL A 124 9.30 -1.85 -5.53
CA VAL A 124 7.99 -2.49 -5.47
C VAL A 124 7.34 -2.17 -6.80
N ASP A 125 7.10 -3.23 -7.57
CA ASP A 125 6.41 -3.10 -8.85
C ASP A 125 5.06 -2.40 -8.63
N PRO A 126 4.80 -1.25 -9.29
CA PRO A 126 3.52 -0.56 -9.20
C PRO A 126 2.31 -1.45 -9.52
N ALA A 127 2.47 -2.48 -10.36
CA ALA A 127 1.40 -3.44 -10.63
C ALA A 127 1.01 -4.25 -9.38
N VAL A 128 1.97 -4.56 -8.50
CA VAL A 128 1.71 -5.23 -7.22
C VAL A 128 0.96 -4.30 -6.26
N LEU A 129 1.33 -3.01 -6.22
CA LEU A 129 0.58 -2.02 -5.45
C LEU A 129 -0.83 -1.80 -6.01
N ALA A 130 -1.00 -1.81 -7.34
CA ALA A 130 -2.31 -1.75 -7.98
C ALA A 130 -3.19 -2.92 -7.53
N GLN A 131 -2.67 -4.15 -7.57
CA GLN A 131 -3.42 -5.32 -7.10
C GLN A 131 -3.77 -5.22 -5.62
N ARG A 132 -2.83 -4.79 -4.76
CA ARG A 132 -3.11 -4.56 -3.33
C ARG A 132 -4.20 -3.52 -3.10
N ALA A 133 -4.23 -2.44 -3.90
CA ALA A 133 -5.30 -1.47 -3.84
C ALA A 133 -6.65 -2.10 -4.23
N VAL A 134 -6.71 -2.91 -5.29
CA VAL A 134 -7.92 -3.64 -5.71
C VAL A 134 -8.40 -4.61 -4.63
N ASP A 135 -7.50 -5.35 -4.00
CA ASP A 135 -7.84 -6.31 -2.93
C ASP A 135 -8.46 -5.62 -1.69
N SER A 136 -8.14 -4.33 -1.49
CA SER A 136 -8.71 -3.50 -0.42
C SER A 136 -10.12 -2.99 -0.74
N MET A 137 -10.50 -2.90 -2.02
CA MET A 137 -11.83 -2.44 -2.46
C MET A 137 -12.96 -3.42 -2.11
N LYS A 138 -12.62 -4.68 -1.79
CA LYS A 138 -13.59 -5.75 -1.47
C LYS A 138 -14.68 -5.91 -2.53
N LEU A 139 -14.26 -5.92 -3.81
CA LEU A 139 -15.17 -6.11 -4.94
C LEU A 139 -15.93 -7.44 -4.80
N ALA A 140 -17.25 -7.35 -4.87
CA ALA A 140 -18.19 -8.45 -4.74
C ALA A 140 -18.87 -8.77 -6.09
N GLY A 141 -19.61 -9.88 -6.13
CA GLY A 141 -20.48 -10.18 -7.25
C GLY A 141 -21.57 -9.12 -7.47
N PRO A 142 -22.20 -9.07 -8.65
CA PRO A 142 -23.30 -8.16 -8.89
C PRO A 142 -24.43 -8.36 -7.87
N ASP A 143 -25.01 -7.28 -7.37
CA ASP A 143 -26.16 -7.35 -6.47
C ASP A 143 -27.43 -7.54 -7.31
N ILE A 144 -27.83 -8.78 -7.53
CA ILE A 144 -28.94 -9.11 -8.43
C ILE A 144 -30.25 -8.67 -7.80
N ALA A 145 -30.86 -7.65 -8.39
CA ALA A 145 -32.15 -7.16 -7.97
C ALA A 145 -33.28 -7.95 -8.65
N SER A 146 -34.40 -8.07 -7.95
CA SER A 146 -35.52 -8.89 -8.37
C SER A 146 -36.83 -8.23 -7.96
N PRO A 147 -37.85 -8.19 -8.84
CA PRO A 147 -39.16 -7.68 -8.44
C PRO A 147 -39.90 -8.67 -7.53
N ARG A 148 -39.43 -9.93 -7.48
CA ARG A 148 -40.00 -11.03 -6.71
C ARG A 148 -38.89 -11.93 -6.17
N PRO A 149 -38.17 -11.52 -5.11
CA PRO A 149 -37.03 -12.27 -4.57
C PRO A 149 -37.41 -13.67 -4.04
N THR A 150 -38.67 -13.88 -3.65
CA THR A 150 -39.21 -15.16 -3.16
C THR A 150 -40.33 -15.73 -4.05
N GLY A 151 -40.58 -15.13 -5.22
CA GLY A 151 -41.71 -15.48 -6.07
C GLY A 151 -41.39 -16.51 -7.17
N LYS A 152 -42.46 -17.06 -7.75
CA LYS A 152 -42.39 -17.87 -8.98
C LYS A 152 -42.47 -16.96 -10.19
N TYR A 153 -41.66 -17.28 -11.20
CA TYR A 153 -41.70 -16.66 -12.51
C TYR A 153 -42.52 -17.53 -13.46
N LEU A 154 -43.16 -16.89 -14.43
CA LEU A 154 -43.95 -17.60 -15.43
C LEU A 154 -43.12 -17.78 -16.70
N ILE A 155 -43.20 -18.96 -17.30
CA ILE A 155 -42.67 -19.15 -18.66
C ILE A 155 -43.41 -18.24 -19.65
N GLY A 156 -42.72 -17.81 -20.70
CA GLY A 156 -43.26 -16.90 -21.72
C GLY A 156 -43.43 -15.45 -21.26
N MET A 157 -43.14 -15.12 -20.00
CA MET A 157 -43.06 -13.74 -19.52
C MET A 157 -41.61 -13.24 -19.58
N PRO A 158 -41.34 -12.04 -20.13
CA PRO A 158 -39.99 -11.50 -20.15
C PRO A 158 -39.46 -11.26 -18.74
N MET A 159 -38.34 -11.90 -18.42
CA MET A 159 -37.61 -11.65 -17.18
C MET A 159 -36.64 -10.50 -17.42
N TRP A 160 -36.84 -9.40 -16.70
CA TRP A 160 -35.94 -8.26 -16.71
C TRP A 160 -34.79 -8.52 -15.74
N MET A 161 -33.56 -8.24 -16.17
CA MET A 161 -32.36 -8.47 -15.38
C MET A 161 -31.70 -7.13 -15.09
N TRP A 162 -31.55 -6.80 -13.81
CA TRP A 162 -30.81 -5.62 -13.38
C TRP A 162 -30.11 -5.86 -12.05
N VAL A 163 -29.16 -4.99 -11.73
CA VAL A 163 -28.39 -5.05 -10.49
C VAL A 163 -28.46 -3.73 -9.74
N ASP A 164 -28.46 -3.82 -8.42
CA ASP A 164 -28.31 -2.66 -7.56
C ASP A 164 -26.85 -2.21 -7.56
N GLN A 165 -26.66 -0.89 -7.63
CA GLN A 165 -25.34 -0.29 -7.82
C GLN A 165 -24.78 0.18 -6.48
N SER A 166 -23.64 -0.39 -6.09
CA SER A 166 -22.82 0.08 -4.99
C SER A 166 -21.35 0.15 -5.42
N PRO A 167 -20.48 0.82 -4.66
CA PRO A 167 -19.05 0.81 -4.95
C PRO A 167 -18.47 -0.62 -5.06
N THR A 168 -18.93 -1.56 -4.23
CA THR A 168 -18.36 -2.93 -4.21
C THR A 168 -19.02 -3.88 -5.21
N THR A 169 -20.23 -3.60 -5.69
CA THR A 169 -21.00 -4.52 -6.57
C THR A 169 -21.07 -4.08 -8.03
N TYR A 170 -20.88 -2.79 -8.32
CA TYR A 170 -20.93 -2.23 -9.68
C TYR A 170 -19.88 -1.13 -9.94
N GLY A 171 -19.50 -0.39 -8.90
CA GLY A 171 -18.54 0.70 -8.98
C GLY A 171 -19.14 2.03 -9.45
N PRO A 172 -18.32 3.09 -9.52
CA PRO A 172 -16.88 3.07 -9.31
C PRO A 172 -16.46 2.86 -7.84
N ASN A 173 -15.26 2.30 -7.64
CA ASN A 173 -14.61 2.17 -6.34
C ASN A 173 -13.13 2.49 -6.48
N THR A 174 -12.60 3.33 -5.61
CA THR A 174 -11.23 3.85 -5.69
C THR A 174 -10.49 3.55 -4.40
N ALA A 175 -9.26 3.06 -4.53
CA ALA A 175 -8.39 2.74 -3.40
C ALA A 175 -6.93 2.99 -3.77
N SER A 176 -6.08 3.10 -2.75
CA SER A 176 -4.65 3.32 -2.93
C SER A 176 -3.82 2.37 -2.09
N ALA A 177 -2.61 2.07 -2.54
CA ALA A 177 -1.61 1.32 -1.80
C ALA A 177 -0.23 1.93 -2.01
N SER A 178 0.59 1.91 -0.97
CA SER A 178 1.93 2.50 -1.00
C SER A 178 2.97 1.55 -0.39
N ALA A 179 4.17 1.56 -0.95
CA ALA A 179 5.35 0.90 -0.40
C ALA A 179 6.62 1.49 -1.03
N GLY A 180 7.71 1.57 -0.26
CA GLY A 180 9.02 2.01 -0.78
C GLY A 180 9.00 3.40 -1.43
N GLY A 181 8.20 4.34 -0.90
CA GLY A 181 8.07 5.69 -1.46
C GLY A 181 7.22 5.79 -2.73
N VAL A 182 6.70 4.68 -3.25
CA VAL A 182 5.76 4.64 -4.37
C VAL A 182 4.34 4.51 -3.84
N SER A 183 3.41 5.26 -4.41
CA SER A 183 1.97 5.20 -4.14
C SER A 183 1.23 4.97 -5.45
N VAL A 184 0.28 4.03 -5.46
CA VAL A 184 -0.59 3.73 -6.60
C VAL A 184 -2.04 3.95 -6.20
N THR A 185 -2.81 4.58 -7.08
CA THR A 185 -4.26 4.73 -6.97
C THR A 185 -4.93 3.94 -8.08
N ALA A 186 -5.87 3.07 -7.73
CA ALA A 186 -6.66 2.27 -8.65
C ALA A 186 -8.14 2.65 -8.56
N THR A 187 -8.85 2.64 -9.68
CA THR A 187 -10.30 2.84 -9.77
C THR A 187 -10.94 1.72 -10.57
N ALA A 188 -11.82 0.96 -9.92
CA ALA A 188 -12.53 -0.18 -10.51
C ALA A 188 -13.98 0.18 -10.87
N LYS A 189 -14.45 -0.26 -12.04
CA LYS A 189 -15.84 -0.16 -12.47
C LYS A 189 -16.26 -1.34 -13.33
N VAL A 190 -17.49 -1.82 -13.19
CA VAL A 190 -18.05 -2.86 -14.08
C VAL A 190 -18.21 -2.33 -15.49
N SER A 191 -17.67 -3.07 -16.47
CA SER A 191 -17.79 -2.77 -17.90
C SER A 191 -18.87 -3.60 -18.61
N LYS A 192 -19.18 -4.80 -18.09
CA LYS A 192 -20.29 -5.65 -18.57
C LYS A 192 -20.69 -6.70 -17.54
N ILE A 193 -21.88 -7.25 -17.70
CA ILE A 193 -22.39 -8.40 -16.95
C ILE A 193 -22.84 -9.48 -17.93
N VAL A 194 -22.33 -10.70 -17.76
CA VAL A 194 -22.73 -11.87 -18.53
C VAL A 194 -23.61 -12.76 -17.66
N TRP A 195 -24.81 -13.05 -18.12
CA TRP A 195 -25.80 -13.88 -17.45
C TRP A 195 -25.85 -15.25 -18.11
N THR A 196 -25.62 -16.31 -17.34
CA THR A 196 -25.92 -17.68 -17.75
C THR A 196 -27.23 -18.08 -17.10
N MET A 197 -28.23 -18.41 -17.92
CA MET A 197 -29.64 -18.47 -17.49
C MET A 197 -30.05 -19.84 -16.94
N GLY A 198 -29.18 -20.84 -17.02
CA GLY A 198 -29.45 -22.21 -16.57
C GLY A 198 -30.26 -23.07 -17.55
N ASP A 199 -30.87 -22.48 -18.58
CA ASP A 199 -31.56 -23.17 -19.68
C ASP A 199 -30.69 -23.32 -20.94
N GLY A 200 -29.40 -22.97 -20.83
CA GLY A 200 -28.44 -22.93 -21.93
C GLY A 200 -28.27 -21.55 -22.57
N ALA A 201 -29.14 -20.58 -22.28
CA ALA A 201 -28.99 -19.22 -22.80
C ALA A 201 -27.89 -18.44 -22.06
N VAL A 202 -27.22 -17.58 -22.82
CA VAL A 202 -26.23 -16.61 -22.32
C VAL A 202 -26.61 -15.21 -22.82
N VAL A 203 -26.76 -14.27 -21.90
CA VAL A 203 -27.12 -12.87 -22.21
C VAL A 203 -26.02 -11.94 -21.72
N THR A 204 -25.49 -11.08 -22.59
CA THR A 204 -24.48 -10.08 -22.21
C THR A 204 -25.12 -8.71 -22.16
N CYS A 205 -25.01 -8.05 -21.01
CA CYS A 205 -25.53 -6.71 -20.78
C CYS A 205 -24.38 -5.73 -20.52
N ALA A 206 -24.34 -4.64 -21.28
CA ALA A 206 -23.29 -3.62 -21.19
C ALA A 206 -23.46 -2.65 -20.01
N GLY A 207 -24.60 -2.71 -19.33
CA GLY A 207 -24.94 -1.82 -18.22
C GLY A 207 -25.58 -2.59 -17.06
N PRO A 208 -26.07 -1.87 -16.03
CA PRO A 208 -26.64 -2.49 -14.83
C PRO A 208 -28.03 -3.07 -15.09
N GLY A 209 -28.60 -2.90 -16.29
CA GLY A 209 -29.98 -3.26 -16.62
C GLY A 209 -30.99 -2.16 -16.26
N THR A 210 -32.24 -2.36 -16.66
CA THR A 210 -33.36 -1.46 -16.35
C THR A 210 -34.23 -2.09 -15.27
N PRO A 211 -34.50 -1.40 -14.15
CA PRO A 211 -35.42 -1.90 -13.14
C PRO A 211 -36.82 -2.14 -13.71
N TYR A 212 -37.41 -3.29 -13.39
CA TYR A 212 -38.79 -3.59 -13.75
C TYR A 212 -39.76 -2.71 -12.96
N THR A 213 -40.80 -2.22 -13.63
CA THR A 213 -41.94 -1.55 -12.99
C THR A 213 -43.24 -2.25 -13.37
N ALA A 214 -44.25 -2.22 -12.50
CA ALA A 214 -45.54 -2.87 -12.78
C ALA A 214 -46.22 -2.33 -14.07
N ALA A 215 -45.95 -1.07 -14.44
CA ALA A 215 -46.44 -0.46 -15.67
C ALA A 215 -45.86 -1.10 -16.94
N ALA A 216 -44.69 -1.75 -16.86
CA ALA A 216 -44.09 -2.44 -18.00
C ALA A 216 -44.85 -3.72 -18.40
N GLY A 217 -45.68 -4.28 -17.51
CA GLY A 217 -46.53 -5.42 -17.82
C GLY A 217 -45.75 -6.60 -18.41
N LYS A 218 -46.06 -6.95 -19.67
CA LYS A 218 -45.45 -8.05 -20.44
C LYS A 218 -44.38 -7.60 -21.44
N SER A 219 -43.99 -6.34 -21.43
CA SER A 219 -43.00 -5.81 -22.38
C SER A 219 -41.61 -6.38 -22.11
N ASP A 220 -40.81 -6.51 -23.17
CA ASP A 220 -39.39 -6.87 -23.04
C ASP A 220 -38.60 -5.76 -22.35
N SER A 221 -37.51 -6.16 -21.68
CA SER A 221 -36.59 -5.20 -21.06
C SER A 221 -35.95 -4.31 -22.14
N PRO A 222 -35.90 -2.98 -21.95
CA PRO A 222 -35.23 -2.08 -22.88
C PRO A 222 -33.72 -2.31 -23.00
N THR A 223 -33.10 -2.94 -21.99
CA THR A 223 -31.64 -3.07 -21.90
C THR A 223 -31.14 -4.50 -21.70
N CYS A 224 -31.81 -5.30 -20.88
CA CYS A 224 -31.29 -6.58 -20.42
C CYS A 224 -32.45 -7.48 -19.96
N GLY A 225 -32.76 -8.53 -20.72
CA GLY A 225 -33.85 -9.45 -20.42
C GLY A 225 -33.69 -10.82 -21.08
N HIS A 226 -34.43 -11.80 -20.58
CA HIS A 226 -34.50 -13.17 -21.11
C HIS A 226 -35.90 -13.74 -20.93
N THR A 227 -36.33 -14.60 -21.84
CA THR A 227 -37.65 -15.27 -21.77
C THR A 227 -37.47 -16.77 -21.78
N TYR A 228 -37.84 -17.43 -20.68
CA TYR A 228 -37.83 -18.89 -20.58
C TYR A 228 -39.01 -19.50 -21.33
N SER A 229 -38.74 -20.52 -22.14
CA SER A 229 -39.76 -21.29 -22.87
C SER A 229 -40.15 -22.61 -22.18
N ARG A 230 -39.40 -23.04 -21.16
CA ARG A 230 -39.62 -24.29 -20.43
C ARG A 230 -39.68 -24.06 -18.94
N THR A 231 -40.54 -24.80 -18.24
CA THR A 231 -40.61 -24.74 -16.76
C THR A 231 -39.32 -25.27 -16.15
N SER A 232 -39.09 -24.95 -14.88
CA SER A 232 -37.94 -25.50 -14.14
C SER A 232 -38.24 -26.87 -13.50
N ALA A 233 -39.35 -27.54 -13.84
CA ALA A 233 -39.79 -28.77 -13.19
C ALA A 233 -38.78 -29.92 -13.30
N ASP A 234 -38.10 -30.02 -14.44
CA ASP A 234 -37.09 -31.06 -14.72
C ASP A 234 -35.67 -30.65 -14.30
N GLN A 235 -35.51 -29.46 -13.72
CA GLN A 235 -34.22 -28.96 -13.24
C GLN A 235 -33.93 -29.43 -11.81
N ALA A 236 -32.65 -29.50 -11.45
CA ALA A 236 -32.24 -29.79 -10.08
C ALA A 236 -32.90 -28.80 -9.09
N GLY A 237 -33.48 -29.32 -8.01
CA GLY A 237 -34.21 -28.50 -7.03
C GLY A 237 -35.42 -27.75 -7.61
N ARG A 238 -35.89 -28.14 -8.80
CA ARG A 238 -36.98 -27.52 -9.57
C ARG A 238 -36.77 -26.03 -9.86
N ARG A 239 -35.53 -25.60 -10.07
CA ARG A 239 -35.14 -24.20 -10.29
C ARG A 239 -34.05 -24.10 -11.36
N TYR A 240 -34.07 -23.04 -12.16
CA TYR A 240 -32.90 -22.69 -12.97
C TYR A 240 -31.86 -22.00 -12.10
N GLN A 241 -30.60 -22.42 -12.22
CA GLN A 241 -29.48 -21.69 -11.63
C GLN A 241 -29.06 -20.58 -12.59
N VAL A 242 -29.26 -19.33 -12.20
CA VAL A 242 -28.81 -18.16 -12.95
C VAL A 242 -27.51 -17.67 -12.32
N THR A 243 -26.47 -17.48 -13.14
CA THR A 243 -25.20 -16.90 -12.70
C THR A 243 -24.95 -15.60 -13.45
N ALA A 244 -24.83 -14.49 -12.71
CA ALA A 244 -24.40 -13.20 -13.25
C ALA A 244 -22.91 -13.00 -12.98
N THR A 245 -22.13 -12.76 -14.02
CA THR A 245 -20.69 -12.54 -13.95
C THR A 245 -20.37 -11.12 -14.39
N SER A 246 -20.00 -10.24 -13.45
CA SER A 246 -19.48 -8.92 -13.78
C SER A 246 -18.02 -8.99 -14.23
N THR A 247 -17.69 -8.26 -15.28
CA THR A 247 -16.31 -7.93 -15.67
C THR A 247 -16.00 -6.52 -15.18
N TRP A 248 -14.99 -6.38 -14.34
CA TRP A 248 -14.48 -5.13 -13.83
C TRP A 248 -13.30 -4.67 -14.68
N THR A 249 -13.34 -3.42 -15.10
CA THR A 249 -12.21 -2.69 -15.67
C THR A 249 -11.63 -1.84 -14.56
N ILE A 250 -10.33 -2.00 -14.30
CA ILE A 250 -9.64 -1.28 -13.24
C ILE A 250 -8.49 -0.50 -13.84
N ASP A 251 -8.60 0.82 -13.83
CA ASP A 251 -7.52 1.72 -14.25
C ASP A 251 -6.71 2.13 -13.03
N TRP A 252 -5.38 2.06 -13.11
CA TRP A 252 -4.50 2.45 -12.03
C TRP A 252 -3.36 3.33 -12.53
N GLN A 253 -2.89 4.20 -11.64
CA GLN A 253 -1.75 5.09 -11.90
C GLN A 253 -0.93 5.29 -10.63
N VAL A 254 0.37 5.47 -10.81
CA VAL A 254 1.26 5.92 -9.74
C VAL A 254 0.92 7.35 -9.38
N SER A 255 0.49 7.58 -8.14
CA SER A 255 0.07 8.87 -7.61
C SER A 255 1.21 9.63 -6.91
N ALA A 256 2.27 8.93 -6.46
CA ALA A 256 3.49 9.53 -5.95
C ALA A 256 4.68 8.55 -6.06
N GLY A 257 5.90 9.06 -6.23
CA GLY A 257 7.07 8.23 -6.55
C GLY A 257 6.98 7.60 -7.94
N GLY A 258 7.94 6.76 -8.33
CA GLY A 258 7.74 5.76 -9.40
C GLY A 258 7.42 6.24 -10.83
N GLY A 259 7.81 7.45 -11.24
CA GLY A 259 7.89 7.82 -12.67
C GLY A 259 6.58 7.90 -13.46
N GLY A 260 5.43 8.03 -12.80
CA GLY A 260 4.13 8.27 -13.47
C GLY A 260 3.58 7.08 -14.26
N GLN A 261 3.99 5.85 -13.90
CA GLN A 261 3.49 4.63 -14.53
C GLN A 261 1.98 4.47 -14.35
N ALA A 262 1.31 3.86 -15.32
CA ALA A 262 -0.12 3.56 -15.28
C ALA A 262 -0.41 2.26 -16.02
N GLY A 263 -1.57 1.68 -15.76
CA GLY A 263 -1.99 0.46 -16.41
C GLY A 263 -3.46 0.13 -16.15
N GLN A 264 -3.86 -1.04 -16.64
CA GLN A 264 -5.21 -1.56 -16.48
C GLN A 264 -5.16 -3.01 -16.01
N LEU A 265 -6.06 -3.35 -15.09
CA LEU A 265 -6.34 -4.72 -14.65
C LEU A 265 -7.77 -5.09 -15.06
N THR A 266 -8.02 -6.39 -15.19
CA THR A 266 -9.36 -6.92 -15.42
C THR A 266 -9.64 -8.00 -14.39
N GLU A 267 -10.79 -7.90 -13.73
CA GLU A 267 -11.25 -8.92 -12.79
C GLU A 267 -12.68 -9.34 -13.07
N THR A 268 -13.06 -10.53 -12.58
CA THR A 268 -14.45 -10.98 -12.63
C THR A 268 -14.98 -11.28 -11.24
N ARG A 269 -16.28 -11.05 -11.05
CA ARG A 269 -17.02 -11.43 -9.85
C ARG A 269 -18.36 -12.02 -10.25
N GLN A 270 -18.87 -12.95 -9.46
CA GLN A 270 -20.10 -13.66 -9.79
C GLN A 270 -21.06 -13.73 -8.62
N THR A 271 -22.34 -13.70 -8.95
CA THR A 271 -23.47 -13.95 -8.04
C THR A 271 -24.37 -15.00 -8.66
N GLN A 272 -24.86 -15.93 -7.84
CA GLN A 272 -25.75 -17.00 -8.27
C GLN A 272 -27.09 -16.88 -7.56
N ILE A 273 -28.17 -17.07 -8.30
CA ILE A 273 -29.54 -17.15 -7.76
C ILE A 273 -30.28 -18.36 -8.36
N LEU A 274 -31.30 -18.83 -7.65
CA LEU A 274 -32.14 -19.93 -8.10
C LEU A 274 -33.54 -19.42 -8.44
N VAL A 275 -33.95 -19.59 -9.69
CA VAL A 275 -35.20 -19.03 -10.21
C VAL A 275 -36.22 -20.15 -10.49
N PRO A 276 -37.33 -20.22 -9.74
CA PRO A 276 -38.41 -21.18 -10.02
C PRO A 276 -39.32 -20.66 -11.15
N LEU A 277 -39.41 -21.43 -12.25
CA LEU A 277 -40.23 -21.13 -13.42
C LEU A 277 -41.40 -22.12 -13.52
N VAL A 278 -42.61 -21.60 -13.60
CA VAL A 278 -43.85 -22.40 -13.70
C VAL A 278 -44.70 -21.96 -14.89
N GLU A 279 -45.60 -22.82 -15.32
CA GLU A 279 -46.63 -22.48 -16.28
C GLU A 279 -47.90 -22.00 -15.56
N LEU A 280 -48.59 -21.03 -16.15
CA LEU A 280 -49.90 -20.61 -15.64
C LEU A 280 -50.96 -21.58 -16.15
N GLN A 281 -51.52 -22.39 -15.26
CA GLN A 281 -52.67 -23.23 -15.58
C GLN A 281 -53.97 -22.48 -15.28
N VAL A 282 -54.78 -22.24 -16.31
CA VAL A 282 -56.16 -21.81 -16.14
C VAL A 282 -57.03 -23.06 -16.15
N LEU A 283 -57.67 -23.36 -15.02
CA LEU A 283 -58.71 -24.37 -14.94
C LEU A 283 -59.98 -23.75 -15.52
N ASN A 284 -60.41 -24.24 -16.68
CA ASN A 284 -61.74 -23.97 -17.24
C ASN A 284 -62.75 -24.97 -16.67
#